data_AF-A0A8T5RFU2-F1
#
_entry.id   AF-A0A8T5RFU2-F1
#
_cell.length_a   1.000
_cell.length_b   1.000
_cell.length_c   1.000
_cell.angle_alpha   90.00
_cell.angle_beta   90.00
_cell.angle_gamma   90.00
#
_symmetry.space_group_name_H-M   'P 1'
#
loop_
_entity.id
_entity.type
_entity.pdbx_description
1 polymer ?
#
loop_
_entity_poly.entity_id
_entity_poly.type
_entity_poly.pdbx_seq_one_letter_code
_entity_poly.pdbx_strand_id
1 'polypeptide(L)'
;YVGTVKSFYFKYTTESFNTPIKDAITRFIWKDSEGILQYGALIETATEGVYLLDFETEIREIRTYTLSVYLEKSNYETISINIVINIIPREFNLIFLEEIFSSGVISITSGNSLNIEITLQDFINTSQLITGAEVYLTLLGERYDFTDNNDGTYSINIRGSEIPDAFFTNGAYSIEIIIEKENYEQLVEKFTLRVGMVEIFPGFPLFYFLMIVIGLGAVVGSLVGYRFIQLARIPEFIKKSKRIKKEIKARKSISESNLYPPKEYFIAKVLSDKWKKLGLSLEDTLGVSGKKSIKTLKENKSGGVK
;
A
#
# COMPACT_ATOMS: atom_id res chain seq x y z
N TYR A 1 -35.43 -15.58 -4.11
CA TYR A 1 -34.58 -14.64 -3.37
C TYR A 1 -35.44 -13.82 -2.43
N VAL A 2 -34.92 -13.41 -1.29
CA VAL A 2 -35.64 -12.50 -0.37
C VAL A 2 -36.00 -11.19 -1.07
N GLY A 3 -37.16 -10.61 -0.75
CA GLY A 3 -37.61 -9.36 -1.39
C GLY A 3 -38.11 -9.50 -2.83
N THR A 4 -38.20 -10.71 -3.39
CA THR A 4 -38.74 -10.92 -4.75
C THR A 4 -40.14 -11.49 -4.70
N VAL A 5 -41.05 -10.97 -5.53
CA VAL A 5 -42.43 -11.46 -5.66
C VAL A 5 -42.44 -12.79 -6.41
N LYS A 6 -43.13 -13.79 -5.85
CA LYS A 6 -43.35 -15.09 -6.49
C LYS A 6 -44.80 -15.52 -6.31
N SER A 7 -45.49 -15.62 -7.44
CA SER A 7 -46.88 -16.07 -7.51
C SER A 7 -46.99 -17.48 -8.08
N PHE A 8 -48.00 -18.23 -7.63
CA PHE A 8 -48.31 -19.57 -8.14
C PHE A 8 -49.72 -19.60 -8.70
N TYR A 9 -49.87 -20.21 -9.88
CA TYR A 9 -51.15 -20.33 -10.56
C TYR A 9 -51.55 -21.80 -10.64
N PHE A 10 -52.77 -22.09 -10.19
CA PHE A 10 -53.34 -23.43 -10.20
C PHE A 10 -54.53 -23.44 -11.13
N LYS A 11 -54.46 -24.23 -12.19
CA LYS A 11 -55.58 -24.45 -13.08
C LYS A 11 -56.36 -25.68 -12.58
N TYR A 12 -57.62 -25.48 -12.22
CA TYR A 12 -58.49 -26.55 -11.74
C TYR A 12 -59.50 -26.94 -12.81
N THR A 13 -59.39 -28.14 -13.36
CA THR A 13 -60.23 -28.62 -14.47
C THR A 13 -60.69 -30.05 -14.30
N THR A 14 -61.75 -30.41 -15.03
CA THR A 14 -62.18 -31.81 -15.19
C THR A 14 -61.26 -32.58 -16.12
N GLU A 15 -61.03 -33.87 -15.83
CA GLU A 15 -60.17 -34.72 -16.65
C GLU A 15 -60.72 -34.93 -18.06
N SER A 16 -62.03 -35.17 -18.19
CA SER A 16 -62.64 -35.59 -19.46
C SER A 16 -62.70 -34.51 -20.54
N PHE A 17 -62.83 -33.24 -20.15
CA PHE A 17 -63.08 -32.13 -21.09
C PHE A 17 -62.24 -30.87 -20.81
N ASN A 18 -61.32 -30.93 -19.83
CA ASN A 18 -60.53 -29.79 -19.38
C ASN A 18 -61.40 -28.57 -19.02
N THR A 19 -62.62 -28.81 -18.57
CA THR A 19 -63.58 -27.76 -18.23
C THR A 19 -63.16 -27.10 -16.92
N PRO A 20 -63.03 -25.76 -16.86
CA PRO A 20 -62.62 -25.07 -15.65
C PRO A 20 -63.65 -25.21 -14.52
N ILE A 21 -63.17 -25.51 -13.33
CA ILE A 21 -63.97 -25.60 -12.10
C ILE A 21 -63.86 -24.26 -11.37
N LYS A 22 -64.94 -23.49 -11.38
CA LYS A 22 -65.06 -22.13 -10.80
C LYS A 22 -65.64 -22.15 -9.39
N ASP A 23 -65.46 -21.06 -8.66
CA ASP A 23 -65.97 -20.86 -7.30
C ASP A 23 -65.64 -22.07 -6.39
N ALA A 24 -64.43 -22.61 -6.53
CA ALA A 24 -63.94 -23.64 -5.60
C ALA A 24 -63.61 -22.98 -4.26
N ILE A 25 -63.88 -23.71 -3.19
CA ILE A 25 -63.37 -23.37 -1.86
C ILE A 25 -61.88 -23.68 -1.90
N THR A 26 -61.05 -22.66 -1.76
CA THR A 26 -59.60 -22.81 -1.79
C THR A 26 -59.00 -22.39 -0.46
N ARG A 27 -57.95 -23.10 -0.06
CA ARG A 27 -57.14 -22.74 1.09
C ARG A 27 -55.73 -23.23 0.88
N PHE A 28 -54.78 -22.56 1.50
CA PHE A 28 -53.46 -23.12 1.69
C PHE A 28 -53.06 -22.99 3.16
N ILE A 29 -52.28 -23.97 3.59
CA ILE A 29 -51.74 -24.07 4.93
C ILE A 29 -50.23 -24.04 4.80
N TRP A 30 -49.56 -23.25 5.61
CA TRP A 30 -48.10 -23.28 5.65
C TRP A 30 -47.57 -23.39 7.06
N LYS A 31 -46.35 -23.91 7.15
CA LYS A 31 -45.56 -23.93 8.39
C LYS A 31 -44.32 -23.09 8.17
N ASP A 32 -44.01 -22.26 9.15
CA ASP A 32 -42.67 -21.69 9.29
C ASP A 32 -41.71 -22.72 9.92
N SER A 33 -40.44 -22.35 10.10
CA SER A 33 -39.44 -23.19 10.74
C SER A 33 -39.69 -23.46 12.22
N GLU A 34 -40.59 -22.70 12.85
CA GLU A 34 -41.03 -22.89 14.24
C GLU A 34 -42.23 -23.84 14.34
N GLY A 35 -42.75 -24.28 13.18
CA GLY A 35 -43.84 -25.22 13.07
C GLY A 35 -45.23 -24.59 13.28
N ILE A 36 -45.32 -23.26 13.33
CA ILE A 36 -46.60 -22.57 13.52
C ILE A 36 -47.41 -22.68 12.23
N LEU A 37 -48.61 -23.22 12.37
CA LEU A 37 -49.56 -23.37 11.27
C LEU A 37 -50.26 -22.05 11.00
N GLN A 38 -50.17 -21.59 9.76
CA GLN A 38 -50.86 -20.41 9.27
C GLN A 38 -51.72 -20.77 8.05
N TYR A 39 -52.71 -19.92 7.77
CA TYR A 39 -53.77 -20.20 6.79
C TYR A 39 -53.99 -19.01 5.87
N GLY A 40 -54.33 -19.31 4.62
CA GLY A 40 -54.62 -18.32 3.60
C GLY A 40 -55.54 -18.90 2.55
N ALA A 41 -56.06 -18.04 1.68
CA ALA A 41 -56.95 -18.42 0.59
C ALA A 41 -56.29 -18.12 -0.77
N LEU A 42 -56.72 -18.83 -1.80
CA LEU A 42 -56.33 -18.51 -3.16
C LEU A 42 -57.39 -17.60 -3.78
N ILE A 43 -56.96 -16.72 -4.67
CA ILE A 43 -57.85 -15.78 -5.35
C ILE A 43 -58.14 -16.32 -6.75
N GLU A 44 -59.41 -16.53 -7.10
CA GLU A 44 -59.76 -16.87 -8.48
C GLU A 44 -59.44 -15.68 -9.40
N THR A 45 -58.70 -15.93 -10.48
CA THR A 45 -58.28 -14.90 -11.42
C THR A 45 -59.39 -14.57 -12.42
N ALA A 46 -59.17 -13.56 -13.28
CA ALA A 46 -60.07 -13.29 -14.40
C ALA A 46 -60.16 -14.46 -15.41
N THR A 47 -59.20 -15.38 -15.40
CA THR A 47 -59.28 -16.62 -16.17
C THR A 47 -59.99 -17.67 -15.34
N GLU A 48 -61.13 -18.13 -15.85
CA GLU A 48 -62.01 -19.05 -15.15
C GLU A 48 -61.31 -20.35 -14.72
N GLY A 49 -61.53 -20.76 -13.47
CA GLY A 49 -60.92 -21.97 -12.91
C GLY A 49 -59.40 -21.88 -12.73
N VAL A 50 -58.81 -20.69 -12.79
CA VAL A 50 -57.41 -20.45 -12.43
C VAL A 50 -57.34 -19.69 -11.12
N TYR A 51 -56.65 -20.27 -10.14
CA TYR A 51 -56.52 -19.75 -8.79
C TYR A 51 -55.08 -19.28 -8.55
N LEU A 52 -54.93 -18.07 -8.03
CA LEU A 52 -53.67 -17.43 -7.66
C LEU A 52 -53.40 -17.65 -6.18
N LEU A 53 -52.24 -18.21 -5.86
CA LEU A 53 -51.64 -18.15 -4.53
C LEU A 53 -50.57 -17.07 -4.55
N ASP A 54 -50.78 -16.04 -3.73
CA ASP A 54 -49.77 -15.07 -3.36
C ASP A 54 -49.31 -15.34 -1.92
N PHE A 55 -48.03 -15.67 -1.76
CA PHE A 55 -47.44 -15.97 -0.45
C PHE A 55 -46.72 -14.76 0.15
N GLU A 56 -46.73 -13.62 -0.57
CA GLU A 56 -46.04 -12.38 -0.18
C GLU A 56 -44.55 -12.63 0.04
N THR A 57 -43.90 -13.41 -0.84
CA THR A 57 -42.50 -13.84 -0.68
C THR A 57 -41.50 -12.68 -0.54
N GLU A 58 -41.90 -11.48 -0.95
CA GLU A 58 -41.11 -10.26 -0.83
C GLU A 58 -40.96 -9.74 0.61
N ILE A 59 -41.86 -10.11 1.54
CA ILE A 59 -41.76 -9.72 2.96
C ILE A 59 -41.45 -10.90 3.89
N ARG A 60 -41.25 -12.10 3.34
CA ARG A 60 -40.92 -13.30 4.12
C ARG A 60 -39.43 -13.37 4.40
N GLU A 61 -39.11 -13.92 5.57
CA GLU A 61 -37.73 -14.16 5.99
C GLU A 61 -37.04 -15.24 5.15
N ILE A 62 -35.71 -15.24 5.19
CA ILE A 62 -34.85 -16.23 4.53
C ILE A 62 -35.00 -17.58 5.26
N ARG A 63 -35.94 -18.40 4.79
CA ARG A 63 -36.24 -19.73 5.32
C ARG A 63 -36.83 -20.63 4.24
N THR A 64 -36.94 -21.91 4.55
CA THR A 64 -37.73 -22.86 3.77
C THR A 64 -39.15 -22.95 4.33
N TYR A 65 -40.13 -22.78 3.45
CA TYR A 65 -41.57 -22.88 3.75
C TYR A 65 -42.16 -24.08 3.03
N THR A 66 -43.01 -24.84 3.72
CA THR A 66 -43.81 -25.90 3.10
C THR A 66 -45.27 -25.48 3.11
N LEU A 67 -45.86 -25.40 1.92
CA LEU A 67 -47.24 -25.02 1.68
C LEU A 67 -48.03 -26.25 1.23
N SER A 68 -49.17 -26.51 1.85
CA SER A 68 -50.16 -27.49 1.40
C SER A 68 -51.38 -26.73 0.89
N VAL A 69 -51.60 -26.77 -0.42
CA VAL A 69 -52.71 -26.12 -1.12
C VAL A 69 -53.86 -27.11 -1.28
N TYR A 70 -55.09 -26.66 -1.07
CA TYR A 70 -56.31 -27.45 -1.20
C TYR A 70 -57.31 -26.72 -2.11
N LEU A 71 -57.87 -27.45 -3.07
CA LEU A 71 -58.98 -26.98 -3.91
C LEU A 71 -60.15 -27.94 -3.76
N GLU A 72 -61.28 -27.41 -3.28
CA GLU A 72 -62.47 -28.17 -2.91
C GLU A 72 -63.69 -27.63 -3.66
N LYS A 73 -64.46 -28.49 -4.31
CA LYS A 73 -65.74 -28.13 -4.94
C LYS A 73 -66.74 -29.25 -4.73
N SER A 74 -67.97 -28.92 -4.35
CA SER A 74 -69.04 -29.91 -4.19
C SER A 74 -69.25 -30.71 -5.49
N ASN A 75 -69.38 -32.04 -5.35
CA ASN A 75 -69.44 -33.02 -6.45
C ASN A 75 -68.14 -33.22 -7.24
N TYR A 76 -67.01 -32.70 -6.75
CA TYR A 76 -65.68 -32.96 -7.29
C TYR A 76 -64.76 -33.51 -6.19
N GLU A 77 -63.72 -34.24 -6.58
CA GLU A 77 -62.69 -34.70 -5.67
C GLU A 77 -61.87 -33.52 -5.12
N THR A 78 -61.42 -33.62 -3.87
CA THR A 78 -60.52 -32.62 -3.29
C THR A 78 -59.11 -32.83 -3.79
N ILE A 79 -58.51 -31.78 -4.36
CA ILE A 79 -57.11 -31.82 -4.78
C ILE A 79 -56.24 -31.19 -3.68
N SER A 80 -55.14 -31.86 -3.34
CA SER A 80 -54.10 -31.32 -2.47
C SER A 80 -52.74 -31.33 -3.15
N ILE A 81 -52.00 -30.23 -3.03
CA ILE A 81 -50.66 -30.04 -3.64
C ILE A 81 -49.71 -29.55 -2.55
N ASN A 82 -48.52 -30.15 -2.47
CA ASN A 82 -47.46 -29.68 -1.58
C ASN A 82 -46.39 -28.92 -2.36
N ILE A 83 -46.00 -27.75 -1.86
CA ILE A 83 -45.02 -26.86 -2.47
C ILE A 83 -43.97 -26.53 -1.42
N VAL A 84 -42.70 -26.65 -1.80
CA VAL A 84 -41.59 -26.21 -0.97
C VAL A 84 -41.02 -24.94 -1.59
N ILE A 85 -41.00 -23.87 -0.82
CA ILE A 85 -40.43 -22.57 -1.22
C ILE A 85 -39.18 -22.35 -0.38
N ASN A 86 -38.04 -22.20 -1.03
CA ASN A 86 -36.82 -21.79 -0.37
C ASN A 86 -36.54 -20.31 -0.65
N ILE A 87 -36.61 -19.47 0.39
CA ILE A 87 -36.24 -18.07 0.31
C ILE A 87 -34.78 -17.97 0.75
N ILE A 88 -33.93 -17.60 -0.19
CA ILE A 88 -32.46 -17.49 -0.01
C ILE A 88 -32.02 -16.02 -0.01
N PRO A 89 -30.87 -15.68 0.59
CA PRO A 89 -30.27 -14.35 0.52
C PRO A 89 -30.02 -13.92 -0.93
N ARG A 90 -29.95 -12.61 -1.18
CA ARG A 90 -29.57 -12.06 -2.48
C ARG A 90 -28.07 -12.08 -2.69
N GLU A 91 -27.66 -12.14 -3.95
CA GLU A 91 -26.25 -12.06 -4.32
C GLU A 91 -25.87 -10.61 -4.65
N PHE A 92 -24.63 -10.25 -4.36
CA PHE A 92 -24.03 -9.00 -4.81
C PHE A 92 -23.50 -9.14 -6.24
N ASN A 93 -23.62 -8.07 -7.02
CA ASN A 93 -22.83 -7.85 -8.22
C ASN A 93 -21.79 -6.77 -7.93
N LEU A 94 -20.52 -7.16 -7.86
CA LEU A 94 -19.40 -6.27 -7.55
C LEU A 94 -18.74 -5.77 -8.83
N ILE A 95 -18.64 -4.46 -8.97
CA ILE A 95 -18.00 -3.81 -10.12
C ILE A 95 -16.80 -3.01 -9.63
N PHE A 96 -15.64 -3.29 -10.23
CA PHE A 96 -14.43 -2.50 -10.04
C PHE A 96 -14.35 -1.43 -11.11
N LEU A 97 -14.08 -0.19 -10.72
CA LEU A 97 -13.94 0.93 -11.65
C LEU A 97 -12.60 0.94 -12.39
N GLU A 98 -11.58 0.33 -11.80
CA GLU A 98 -10.23 0.31 -12.34
C GLU A 98 -9.86 -1.05 -12.94
N GLU A 99 -9.19 -1.04 -14.10
CA GLU A 99 -8.70 -2.26 -14.77
C GLU A 99 -7.70 -3.06 -13.93
N ILE A 100 -7.13 -2.46 -12.87
CA ILE A 100 -6.13 -3.10 -11.99
C ILE A 100 -6.66 -4.39 -11.33
N PHE A 101 -7.98 -4.54 -11.22
CA PHE A 101 -8.61 -5.71 -10.60
C PHE A 101 -8.86 -6.87 -11.58
N SER A 102 -8.73 -6.66 -12.89
CA SER A 102 -8.98 -7.69 -13.92
C SER A 102 -7.97 -8.85 -13.91
N SER A 103 -6.77 -8.63 -13.37
CA SER A 103 -5.69 -9.61 -13.33
C SER A 103 -5.57 -10.37 -12.01
N GLY A 104 -6.38 -10.01 -11.00
CA GLY A 104 -6.25 -10.51 -9.63
C GLY A 104 -5.01 -9.98 -8.89
N VAL A 105 -4.20 -9.12 -9.53
CA VAL A 105 -2.96 -8.57 -8.97
C VAL A 105 -2.99 -7.04 -9.00
N ILE A 106 -2.92 -6.42 -7.83
CA ILE A 106 -2.78 -4.98 -7.68
C ILE A 106 -1.30 -4.66 -7.51
N SER A 107 -0.73 -3.81 -8.36
CA SER A 107 0.68 -3.41 -8.27
C SER A 107 0.80 -1.95 -7.85
N ILE A 108 1.52 -1.71 -6.75
CA ILE A 108 1.81 -0.36 -6.26
C ILE A 108 3.32 -0.20 -6.02
N THR A 109 3.78 1.05 -5.99
CA THR A 109 5.16 1.37 -5.60
C THR A 109 5.20 1.66 -4.10
N SER A 110 6.26 1.22 -3.42
CA SER A 110 6.49 1.46 -2.00
C SER A 110 6.35 2.95 -1.66
N GLY A 111 5.63 3.25 -0.58
CA GLY A 111 5.32 4.61 -0.14
C GLY A 111 4.11 5.27 -0.81
N ASN A 112 3.58 4.71 -1.91
CA ASN A 112 2.33 5.19 -2.49
C ASN A 112 1.12 4.62 -1.74
N SER A 113 0.06 5.42 -1.62
CA SER A 113 -1.21 4.95 -1.09
C SER A 113 -1.92 4.00 -2.07
N LEU A 114 -2.67 3.06 -1.52
CA LEU A 114 -3.60 2.21 -2.25
C LEU A 114 -5.00 2.83 -2.17
N ASN A 115 -5.53 3.23 -3.32
CA ASN A 115 -6.91 3.68 -3.46
C ASN A 115 -7.71 2.57 -4.11
N ILE A 116 -8.87 2.25 -3.55
CA ILE A 116 -9.81 1.30 -4.17
C ILE A 116 -11.18 1.94 -4.14
N GLU A 117 -11.86 1.91 -5.29
CA GLU A 117 -13.27 2.27 -5.42
C GLU A 117 -14.01 1.11 -6.08
N ILE A 118 -15.11 0.70 -5.45
CA ILE A 118 -15.98 -0.37 -5.93
C ILE A 118 -17.42 0.10 -5.95
N THR A 119 -18.22 -0.51 -6.83
CA THR A 119 -19.67 -0.29 -6.91
C THR A 119 -20.39 -1.59 -6.59
N LEU A 120 -21.36 -1.53 -5.69
CA LEU A 120 -22.22 -2.65 -5.35
C LEU A 120 -23.58 -2.53 -6.02
N GLN A 121 -23.98 -3.56 -6.74
CA GLN A 121 -25.29 -3.71 -7.38
C GLN A 121 -25.98 -4.97 -6.88
N ASP A 122 -27.31 -4.96 -6.93
CA ASP A 122 -28.10 -6.18 -6.79
C ASP A 122 -27.91 -7.07 -8.03
N PHE A 123 -27.60 -8.35 -7.83
CA PHE A 123 -27.34 -9.28 -8.93
C PHE A 123 -28.56 -9.50 -9.84
N ILE A 124 -29.77 -9.48 -9.28
CA ILE A 124 -31.02 -9.72 -10.02
C ILE A 124 -31.51 -8.43 -10.66
N ASN A 125 -31.41 -7.32 -9.92
CA ASN A 125 -31.80 -6.00 -10.37
C ASN A 125 -30.57 -5.11 -10.49
N THR A 126 -29.81 -5.25 -11.57
CA THR A 126 -28.55 -4.51 -11.79
C THR A 126 -28.71 -2.98 -11.83
N SER A 127 -29.94 -2.47 -11.96
CA SER A 127 -30.22 -1.03 -11.85
C SER A 127 -30.26 -0.52 -10.41
N GLN A 128 -30.39 -1.43 -9.43
CA GLN A 128 -30.44 -1.13 -8.01
C GLN A 128 -29.03 -1.17 -7.42
N LEU A 129 -28.56 0.02 -7.04
CA LEU A 129 -27.32 0.22 -6.31
C LEU A 129 -27.53 -0.07 -4.81
N ILE A 130 -26.55 -0.70 -4.17
CA ILE A 130 -26.63 -1.12 -2.77
C ILE A 130 -25.85 -0.15 -1.89
N THR A 131 -26.55 0.53 -0.99
CA THR A 131 -25.97 1.38 0.06
C THR A 131 -26.13 0.73 1.44
N GLY A 132 -25.40 1.19 2.44
CA GLY A 132 -25.40 0.68 3.82
C GLY A 132 -24.95 -0.77 3.96
N ALA A 133 -24.05 -1.26 3.12
CA ALA A 133 -23.34 -2.51 3.31
C ALA A 133 -22.09 -2.28 4.19
N GLU A 134 -21.71 -3.28 4.98
CA GLU A 134 -20.40 -3.31 5.64
C GLU A 134 -19.38 -3.84 4.65
N VAL A 135 -18.43 -3.00 4.28
CA VAL A 135 -17.38 -3.32 3.29
C VAL A 135 -16.03 -3.03 3.93
N TYR A 136 -15.17 -4.05 3.98
CA TYR A 136 -13.83 -3.90 4.53
C TYR A 136 -12.82 -4.74 3.77
N LEU A 137 -11.57 -4.32 3.83
CA LEU A 137 -10.42 -5.04 3.30
C LEU A 137 -9.55 -5.53 4.46
N THR A 138 -9.06 -6.76 4.37
CA THR A 138 -8.02 -7.26 5.28
C THR A 138 -6.67 -7.33 4.59
N LEU A 139 -5.65 -6.69 5.17
CA LEU A 139 -4.26 -6.74 4.73
C LEU A 139 -3.38 -7.08 5.94
N LEU A 140 -2.63 -8.18 5.85
CA LEU A 140 -1.76 -8.66 6.94
C LEU A 140 -2.48 -8.88 8.29
N GLY A 141 -3.78 -9.17 8.27
CA GLY A 141 -4.60 -9.34 9.47
C GLY A 141 -5.16 -8.04 10.04
N GLU A 142 -4.77 -6.88 9.51
CA GLU A 142 -5.37 -5.59 9.83
C GLU A 142 -6.59 -5.33 8.95
N ARG A 143 -7.63 -4.73 9.54
CA ARG A 143 -8.90 -4.40 8.88
C ARG A 143 -8.93 -2.93 8.49
N TYR A 144 -9.32 -2.68 7.25
CA TYR A 144 -9.48 -1.35 6.68
C TYR A 144 -10.91 -1.20 6.16
N ASP A 145 -11.71 -0.34 6.78
CA ASP A 145 -13.11 -0.11 6.41
C ASP A 145 -13.23 0.84 5.20
N PHE A 146 -14.11 0.48 4.26
CA PHE A 146 -14.47 1.39 3.18
C PHE A 146 -15.45 2.45 3.70
N THR A 147 -15.39 3.62 3.09
CA THR A 147 -16.38 4.68 3.25
C THR A 147 -17.52 4.48 2.25
N ASP A 148 -18.75 4.37 2.75
CA ASP A 148 -19.96 4.37 1.93
C ASP A 148 -20.26 5.80 1.44
N ASN A 149 -20.29 5.99 0.13
CA ASN A 149 -20.55 7.29 -0.49
C ASN A 149 -22.06 7.61 -0.62
N ASN A 150 -22.94 6.71 -0.17
CA ASN A 150 -24.41 6.80 -0.22
C ASN A 150 -25.02 6.81 -1.63
N ASP A 151 -24.25 6.39 -2.63
CA ASP A 151 -24.68 6.24 -4.03
C ASP A 151 -24.45 4.82 -4.56
N GLY A 152 -24.08 3.89 -3.68
CA GLY A 152 -23.73 2.50 -4.00
C GLY A 152 -22.26 2.30 -4.35
N THR A 153 -21.46 3.37 -4.32
CA THR A 153 -20.01 3.29 -4.40
C THR A 153 -19.38 3.28 -3.00
N TYR A 154 -18.29 2.54 -2.87
CA TYR A 154 -17.52 2.39 -1.65
C TYR A 154 -16.06 2.68 -1.97
N SER A 155 -15.44 3.54 -1.16
CA SER A 155 -14.07 3.97 -1.40
C SER A 155 -13.17 3.77 -0.17
N ILE A 156 -11.90 3.48 -0.40
CA ILE A 156 -10.91 3.36 0.66
C ILE A 156 -9.56 3.93 0.22
N ASN A 157 -8.87 4.58 1.16
CA ASN A 157 -7.50 5.06 1.01
C ASN A 157 -6.64 4.47 2.11
N ILE A 158 -5.80 3.49 1.76
CA ILE A 158 -4.79 2.93 2.67
C ILE A 158 -3.49 3.68 2.41
N ARG A 159 -2.94 4.34 3.43
CA ARG A 159 -1.74 5.17 3.23
C ARG A 159 -0.53 4.27 2.97
N GLY A 160 0.39 4.76 2.15
CA GLY A 160 1.62 4.02 1.83
C GLY A 160 2.46 3.65 3.06
N SER A 161 2.34 4.37 4.17
CA SER A 161 2.99 4.05 5.45
C SER A 161 2.41 2.85 6.18
N GLU A 162 1.17 2.46 5.85
CA GLU A 162 0.45 1.32 6.43
C GLU A 162 0.70 0.03 5.63
N ILE A 163 1.30 0.17 4.44
CA ILE A 163 1.66 -0.92 3.55
C ILE A 163 3.14 -1.26 3.78
N PRO A 164 3.52 -2.55 3.82
CA PRO A 164 4.91 -2.94 4.00
C PRO A 164 5.83 -2.36 2.92
N ASP A 165 6.98 -1.85 3.34
CA ASP A 165 7.98 -1.32 2.42
C ASP A 165 8.64 -2.45 1.63
N ALA A 166 8.58 -2.35 0.30
CA ALA A 166 9.22 -3.32 -0.61
C ALA A 166 10.73 -3.45 -0.39
N PHE A 167 11.37 -2.44 0.21
CA PHE A 167 12.80 -2.49 0.50
C PHE A 167 13.15 -3.57 1.53
N PHE A 168 12.38 -3.68 2.62
CA PHE A 168 12.63 -4.66 3.68
C PHE A 168 11.91 -5.98 3.41
N THR A 169 10.79 -5.91 2.71
CA THR A 169 9.90 -7.03 2.46
C THR A 169 9.44 -7.00 1.01
N ASN A 170 10.20 -7.66 0.12
CA ASN A 170 9.70 -7.99 -1.21
C ASN A 170 8.57 -9.01 -1.05
N GLY A 171 7.33 -8.53 -1.15
CA GLY A 171 6.17 -9.35 -0.83
C GLY A 171 5.05 -9.17 -1.84
N ALA A 172 4.48 -10.31 -2.24
CA ALA A 172 3.12 -10.40 -2.70
C ALA A 172 2.25 -10.67 -1.46
N TYR A 173 1.34 -9.76 -1.15
CA TYR A 173 0.47 -9.84 0.02
C TYR A 173 -0.93 -10.25 -0.42
N SER A 174 -1.54 -11.20 0.29
CA SER A 174 -2.96 -11.52 0.08
C SER A 174 -3.80 -10.41 0.69
N ILE A 175 -4.75 -9.89 -0.08
CA ILE A 175 -5.81 -9.01 0.41
C ILE A 175 -7.15 -9.68 0.14
N GLU A 176 -8.09 -9.48 1.06
CA GLU A 176 -9.45 -9.97 0.93
C GLU A 176 -10.39 -8.79 1.14
N ILE A 177 -11.29 -8.56 0.19
CA ILE A 177 -12.39 -7.61 0.32
C ILE A 177 -13.61 -8.43 0.72
N ILE A 178 -14.22 -8.07 1.86
CA ILE A 178 -15.37 -8.75 2.43
C ILE A 178 -16.54 -7.75 2.44
N ILE A 179 -17.69 -8.20 1.95
CA ILE A 179 -18.89 -7.40 1.80
C ILE A 179 -20.03 -8.14 2.51
N GLU A 180 -20.66 -7.46 3.46
CA GLU A 180 -21.73 -7.98 4.29
C GLU A 180 -22.92 -7.02 4.32
N LYS A 181 -24.13 -7.57 4.17
CA LYS A 181 -25.37 -6.82 4.33
C LYS A 181 -26.49 -7.78 4.71
N GLU A 182 -27.40 -7.33 5.58
CA GLU A 182 -28.61 -8.08 5.87
C GLU A 182 -29.36 -8.43 4.58
N ASN A 183 -29.88 -9.65 4.50
CA ASN A 183 -30.59 -10.20 3.35
C ASN A 183 -29.73 -10.46 2.09
N TYR A 184 -28.42 -10.30 2.17
CA TYR A 184 -27.47 -10.68 1.13
C TYR A 184 -26.55 -11.80 1.59
N GLU A 185 -26.08 -12.59 0.64
CA GLU A 185 -25.01 -13.57 0.85
C GLU A 185 -23.68 -12.82 0.96
N GLN A 186 -22.88 -13.15 1.97
CA GLN A 186 -21.55 -12.56 2.16
C GLN A 186 -20.70 -12.81 0.91
N LEU A 187 -20.11 -11.73 0.37
CA LEU A 187 -19.18 -11.82 -0.76
C LEU A 187 -17.75 -11.62 -0.25
N VAL A 188 -16.85 -12.51 -0.67
CA VAL A 188 -15.42 -12.46 -0.33
C VAL A 188 -14.60 -12.54 -1.61
N GLU A 189 -13.88 -11.47 -1.93
CA GLU A 189 -13.04 -11.35 -3.11
C GLU A 189 -11.57 -11.25 -2.75
N LYS A 190 -10.72 -12.04 -3.41
CA LYS A 190 -9.32 -12.19 -3.04
C LYS A 190 -8.41 -11.64 -4.13
N PHE A 191 -7.46 -10.80 -3.74
CA PHE A 191 -6.45 -10.24 -4.64
C PHE A 191 -5.05 -10.39 -4.06
N THR A 192 -4.06 -10.22 -4.93
CA THR A 192 -2.65 -10.16 -4.55
C THR A 192 -2.13 -8.74 -4.70
N LEU A 193 -1.74 -8.10 -3.60
CA LEU A 193 -1.05 -6.83 -3.59
C LEU A 193 0.46 -7.05 -3.78
N ARG A 194 1.00 -6.60 -4.91
CA ARG A 194 2.44 -6.58 -5.19
C ARG A 194 2.98 -5.18 -4.93
N VAL A 195 3.91 -5.08 -3.98
CA VAL A 195 4.60 -3.82 -3.69
C VAL A 195 5.97 -3.83 -4.37
N GLY A 196 6.22 -2.87 -5.25
CA GLY A 196 7.50 -2.67 -5.94
C GLY A 196 8.37 -1.61 -5.27
N MET A 197 9.70 -1.67 -5.46
CA MET A 197 10.59 -0.61 -4.99
C MET A 197 10.43 0.66 -5.83
N VAL A 198 10.71 1.82 -5.24
CA VAL A 198 10.83 3.08 -5.98
C VAL A 198 12.00 2.98 -6.96
N GLU A 199 11.73 3.22 -8.24
CA GLU A 199 12.73 3.21 -9.31
C GLU A 199 13.18 4.62 -9.67
N ILE A 200 14.49 4.79 -9.94
CA ILE A 200 15.04 6.06 -10.46
C ILE A 200 15.05 6.07 -12.00
N PHE A 201 15.24 4.90 -12.60
CA PHE A 201 15.08 4.64 -14.03
C PHE A 201 14.31 3.33 -14.18
N PRO A 202 13.55 3.12 -15.26
CA PRO A 202 12.80 1.88 -15.48
C PRO A 202 13.68 0.64 -15.27
N GLY A 203 13.30 -0.23 -14.33
CA GLY A 203 14.02 -1.44 -13.95
C GLY A 203 15.23 -1.24 -13.03
N PHE A 204 15.47 -0.02 -12.52
CA PHE A 204 16.57 0.28 -11.60
C PHE A 204 16.09 0.94 -10.29
N PRO A 205 15.98 0.15 -9.20
CA PRO A 205 15.61 0.66 -7.88
C PRO A 205 16.55 1.78 -7.37
N LEU A 206 15.96 2.84 -6.82
CA LEU A 206 16.66 4.01 -6.27
C LEU A 206 17.66 3.62 -5.17
N PHE A 207 17.34 2.60 -4.37
CA PHE A 207 18.24 2.13 -3.32
C PHE A 207 19.58 1.62 -3.88
N TYR A 208 19.56 0.81 -4.95
CA TYR A 208 20.79 0.31 -5.55
C TYR A 208 21.63 1.45 -6.13
N PHE A 209 20.98 2.48 -6.69
CA PHE A 209 21.67 3.70 -7.11
C PHE A 209 22.40 4.37 -5.94
N LEU A 210 21.69 4.56 -4.82
CA LEU A 210 22.27 5.19 -3.64
C LEU A 210 23.46 4.40 -3.10
N MET A 211 23.36 3.07 -3.05
CA MET A 211 24.46 2.20 -2.63
C MET A 211 25.70 2.35 -3.53
N ILE A 212 25.51 2.47 -4.85
CA ILE A 212 26.62 2.69 -5.79
C ILE A 212 27.27 4.06 -5.55
N VAL A 213 26.47 5.12 -5.41
CA VAL A 213 27.01 6.49 -5.20
C VAL A 213 27.75 6.59 -3.87
N ILE A 214 27.19 6.04 -2.79
CA ILE A 214 27.86 6.00 -1.47
C ILE A 214 29.14 5.18 -1.55
N GLY A 215 29.10 4.01 -2.19
CA GLY A 215 30.28 3.16 -2.38
C GLY A 215 31.40 3.88 -3.13
N LEU A 216 31.09 4.55 -4.23
CA LEU A 216 32.06 5.36 -4.98
C LEU A 216 32.62 6.50 -4.13
N GLY A 217 31.76 7.19 -3.38
CA GLY A 217 32.15 8.25 -2.45
C GLY A 217 33.13 7.76 -1.39
N ALA A 218 32.87 6.60 -0.79
CA ALA A 218 33.74 5.98 0.20
C ALA A 218 35.11 5.60 -0.40
N VAL A 219 35.14 5.03 -1.61
CA VAL A 219 36.39 4.70 -2.31
C VAL A 219 37.21 5.96 -2.59
N VAL A 220 36.62 6.98 -3.22
CA VAL A 220 37.31 8.24 -3.53
C VAL A 220 37.77 8.94 -2.24
N GLY A 221 36.92 9.00 -1.22
CA GLY A 221 37.23 9.56 0.09
C GLY A 221 38.41 8.85 0.76
N SER A 222 38.44 7.52 0.72
CA SER A 222 39.55 6.72 1.27
C SER A 222 40.87 7.00 0.55
N LEU A 223 40.85 7.11 -0.79
CA LEU A 223 42.04 7.40 -1.59
C LEU A 223 42.58 8.81 -1.35
N VAL A 224 41.70 9.82 -1.31
CA VAL A 224 42.09 11.20 -1.01
C VAL A 224 42.61 11.32 0.41
N GLY A 225 41.93 10.73 1.39
CA GLY A 225 42.35 10.68 2.79
C GLY A 225 43.72 9.99 2.95
N TYR A 226 43.90 8.83 2.33
CA TYR A 226 45.18 8.13 2.30
C TYR A 226 46.31 8.98 1.69
N ARG A 227 46.06 9.63 0.55
CA ARG A 227 47.02 10.52 -0.09
C ARG A 227 47.33 11.75 0.75
N PHE A 228 46.33 12.32 1.43
CA PHE A 228 46.52 13.44 2.34
C PHE A 228 47.40 13.04 3.53
N ILE A 229 47.15 11.88 4.15
CA ILE A 229 47.97 11.34 5.24
C ILE A 229 49.42 11.10 4.76
N GLN A 230 49.60 10.49 3.59
CA GLN A 230 50.93 10.30 3.01
C GLN A 230 51.64 11.64 2.79
N LEU A 231 50.95 12.62 2.20
CA LEU A 231 51.52 13.95 1.99
C LEU A 231 51.82 14.63 3.33
N ALA A 232 50.96 14.52 4.34
CA ALA A 232 51.18 15.09 5.66
C ALA A 232 52.46 14.54 6.32
N ARG A 233 52.73 13.23 6.20
CA ARG A 233 53.95 12.57 6.71
C ARG A 233 55.26 13.04 6.06
N ILE A 234 55.22 13.63 4.85
CA ILE A 234 56.42 14.16 4.21
C ILE A 234 56.86 15.44 4.94
N PRO A 235 58.11 15.55 5.41
CA PRO A 235 58.65 16.77 6.03
C PRO A 235 58.49 18.01 5.13
N GLU A 236 58.20 19.16 5.75
CA GLU A 236 58.01 20.44 5.04
C GLU A 236 59.15 20.80 4.09
N PHE A 237 60.39 20.52 4.48
CA PHE A 237 61.58 20.77 3.67
C PHE A 237 61.52 20.01 2.32
N ILE A 238 61.17 18.72 2.35
CA ILE A 238 61.05 17.89 1.14
C ILE A 238 59.88 18.39 0.27
N LYS A 239 58.77 18.83 0.88
CA LYS A 239 57.63 19.43 0.16
C LYS A 239 58.04 20.70 -0.59
N LYS A 240 58.81 21.59 0.04
CA LYS A 240 59.32 22.83 -0.58
C LYS A 240 60.29 22.54 -1.71
N SER A 241 61.24 21.61 -1.52
CA SER A 241 62.17 21.17 -2.57
C SER A 241 61.44 20.59 -3.80
N LYS A 242 60.46 19.71 -3.58
CA LYS A 242 59.64 19.17 -4.68
C LYS A 242 58.84 20.25 -5.40
N ARG A 243 58.32 21.26 -4.68
CA ARG A 243 57.58 22.38 -5.27
C ARG A 243 58.48 23.24 -6.16
N ILE A 244 59.65 23.62 -5.69
CA ILE A 244 60.64 24.38 -6.46
C ILE A 244 61.07 23.60 -7.71
N LYS A 245 61.36 22.29 -7.57
CA LYS A 245 61.66 21.42 -8.73
C LYS A 245 60.51 21.40 -9.75
N LYS A 246 59.26 21.37 -9.28
CA LYS A 246 58.08 21.39 -10.17
C LYS A 246 57.91 22.74 -10.87
N GLU A 247 58.13 23.85 -10.17
CA GLU A 247 58.06 25.21 -10.73
C GLU A 247 59.16 25.45 -11.78
N ILE A 248 60.38 24.98 -11.52
CA ILE A 248 61.49 24.95 -12.49
C ILE A 248 61.08 24.15 -13.73
N LYS A 249 60.55 22.93 -13.56
CA LYS A 249 60.10 22.08 -14.67
C LYS A 249 58.97 22.75 -15.47
N ALA A 250 58.08 23.47 -14.80
CA ALA A 250 56.98 24.21 -15.41
C ALA A 250 57.39 25.61 -15.93
N ARG A 251 58.68 25.98 -15.88
CA ARG A 251 59.22 27.29 -16.29
C ARG A 251 58.53 28.49 -15.63
N LYS A 252 58.07 28.34 -14.39
CA LYS A 252 57.47 29.43 -13.61
C LYS A 252 58.54 30.18 -12.81
N SER A 253 58.32 31.47 -12.55
CA SER A 253 59.19 32.25 -11.66
C SER A 253 59.14 31.68 -10.24
N ILE A 254 60.32 31.47 -9.65
CA ILE A 254 60.45 30.89 -8.31
C ILE A 254 60.41 32.06 -7.32
N SER A 255 59.49 32.01 -6.36
CA SER A 255 59.50 32.97 -5.23
C SER A 255 60.77 32.77 -4.40
N GLU A 256 61.46 33.86 -4.04
CA GLU A 256 62.74 33.90 -3.28
C GLU A 256 62.67 33.33 -1.84
N SER A 257 61.78 32.39 -1.55
CA SER A 257 61.79 31.69 -0.27
C SER A 257 62.94 30.66 -0.25
N ASN A 258 64.02 30.96 0.47
CA ASN A 258 65.16 30.07 0.57
C ASN A 258 64.77 28.68 1.12
N LEU A 259 65.28 27.62 0.46
CA LEU A 259 65.12 26.22 0.88
C LEU A 259 65.67 25.95 2.28
N TYR A 260 66.71 26.69 2.64
CA TYR A 260 67.35 26.68 3.95
C TYR A 260 67.34 28.09 4.53
N PRO A 261 67.25 28.23 5.86
CA PRO A 261 67.62 29.48 6.52
C PRO A 261 69.03 29.89 6.09
N PRO A 262 69.30 31.20 5.91
CA PRO A 262 70.64 31.69 5.64
C PRO A 262 71.61 31.27 6.76
N LYS A 263 72.89 31.08 6.43
CA LYS A 263 73.93 30.57 7.36
C LYS A 263 73.99 31.38 8.64
N GLU A 264 73.79 32.69 8.53
CA GLU A 264 73.77 33.67 9.60
C GLU A 264 72.67 33.36 10.64
N TYR A 265 71.50 32.88 10.20
CA TYR A 265 70.41 32.47 11.08
C TYR A 265 70.73 31.19 11.87
N PHE A 266 71.41 30.22 11.26
CA PHE A 266 71.85 29.00 11.95
C PHE A 266 72.94 29.31 13.00
N ILE A 267 73.90 30.16 12.63
CA ILE A 267 74.95 30.66 13.54
C ILE A 267 74.31 31.40 14.71
N ALA A 268 73.35 32.29 14.45
CA ALA A 268 72.56 32.97 15.47
C ALA A 268 71.88 31.98 16.42
N LYS A 269 71.10 31.02 15.91
CA LYS A 269 70.36 30.07 16.74
C LYS A 269 71.24 29.16 17.60
N VAL A 270 72.32 28.61 17.03
CA VAL A 270 73.20 27.65 17.74
C VAL A 270 74.10 28.36 18.77
N LEU A 271 74.47 29.62 18.53
CA LEU A 271 75.34 30.38 19.42
C LEU A 271 74.57 31.35 20.33
N SER A 272 73.26 31.54 20.13
CA SER A 272 72.41 32.46 20.91
C SER A 272 72.54 32.24 22.41
N ASP A 273 72.44 30.99 22.88
CA ASP A 273 72.52 30.68 24.31
C ASP A 273 73.91 30.93 24.91
N LYS A 274 74.97 30.77 24.11
CA LYS A 274 76.35 31.04 24.54
C LYS A 274 76.66 32.54 24.54
N TRP A 275 76.09 33.28 23.60
CA TRP A 275 76.28 34.73 23.47
C TRP A 275 75.39 35.54 24.43
N LYS A 276 74.18 35.07 24.74
CA LYS A 276 73.34 35.62 25.82
C LYS A 276 74.04 35.58 27.17
N LYS A 277 74.81 34.52 27.45
CA LYS A 277 75.62 34.41 28.69
C LYS A 277 76.76 35.42 28.76
N LEU A 278 77.18 35.97 27.61
CA LEU A 278 78.21 37.01 27.51
C LEU A 278 77.61 38.43 27.44
N GLY A 279 76.29 38.58 27.59
CA GLY A 279 75.61 39.88 27.58
C GLY A 279 75.50 40.53 26.19
N LEU A 280 75.73 39.77 25.11
CA LEU A 280 75.74 40.28 23.73
C LEU A 280 74.60 39.70 22.89
N SER A 281 73.95 40.56 22.11
CA SER A 281 72.93 40.21 21.11
C SER A 281 73.60 39.84 19.78
N LEU A 282 73.71 38.53 19.49
CA LEU A 282 74.33 38.05 18.23
C LEU A 282 73.49 38.43 16.99
N GLU A 283 72.19 38.62 17.16
CA GLU A 283 71.24 38.92 16.09
C GLU A 283 71.45 40.32 15.49
N ASP A 284 71.88 41.28 16.31
CA ASP A 284 72.20 42.65 15.88
C ASP A 284 73.57 42.72 15.17
N THR A 285 74.56 41.98 15.65
CA THR A 285 75.91 41.98 15.05
C THR A 285 75.94 41.29 13.68
N LEU A 286 75.12 40.26 13.47
CA LEU A 286 74.99 39.55 12.20
C LEU A 286 74.02 40.22 11.21
N GLY A 287 73.41 41.36 11.57
CA GLY A 287 72.50 42.10 10.69
C GLY A 287 71.19 41.37 10.36
N VAL A 288 70.75 40.45 11.24
CA VAL A 288 69.55 39.61 11.00
C VAL A 288 68.27 40.27 11.54
N SER A 289 68.39 41.32 12.37
CA SER A 289 67.27 42.00 13.02
C SER A 289 66.26 42.69 12.08
N GLY A 290 66.64 42.94 10.81
CA GLY A 290 65.80 43.64 9.82
C GLY A 290 65.15 42.78 8.73
N LYS A 291 65.47 41.48 8.61
CA LYS A 291 64.81 40.60 7.62
C LYS A 291 63.54 40.02 8.22
N LYS A 292 62.39 40.52 7.76
CA LYS A 292 61.02 40.04 8.04
C LYS A 292 61.03 38.57 8.47
N SER A 293 60.58 38.34 9.71
CA SER A 293 60.34 37.04 10.32
C SER A 293 60.10 35.94 9.30
N ILE A 294 61.10 35.07 9.12
CA ILE A 294 60.83 33.72 8.65
C ILE A 294 59.86 33.16 9.69
N LYS A 295 58.58 33.05 9.30
CA LYS A 295 57.51 32.50 10.13
C LYS A 295 58.05 31.31 10.90
N THR A 296 58.06 31.48 12.21
CA THR A 296 58.36 30.51 13.23
C THR A 296 57.87 29.13 12.81
N LEU A 297 58.74 28.13 12.92
CA LEU A 297 58.33 26.75 13.18
C LEU A 297 57.38 26.80 14.38
N LYS A 298 56.07 26.77 14.13
CA LYS A 298 55.12 26.37 15.17
C LYS A 298 55.42 24.91 15.46
N GLU A 299 56.04 24.68 16.60
CA GLU A 299 55.94 23.45 17.34
C GLU A 299 54.44 23.14 17.55
N ASN A 300 53.85 22.36 16.64
CA ASN A 300 52.56 21.75 16.92
C ASN A 300 52.81 20.61 17.91
N LYS A 301 52.79 20.95 19.20
CA LYS A 301 52.52 19.97 20.24
C LYS A 301 51.08 19.45 20.09
N SER A 302 50.97 18.12 20.17
CA SER A 302 49.80 17.34 20.55
C SER A 302 48.51 17.53 19.73
N GLY A 303 48.25 16.55 18.86
CA GLY A 303 46.90 16.06 18.67
C GLY A 303 46.38 15.48 19.99
N GLY A 304 45.25 16.01 20.45
CA GLY A 304 44.42 15.44 21.50
C GLY A 304 43.03 15.22 20.91
N VAL A 305 42.59 13.98 20.95
CA VAL A 305 41.30 13.46 20.50
C VAL A 305 40.16 14.05 21.35
N LYS A 306 39.12 14.55 20.69
CA LYS A 306 37.70 14.29 20.99
C LYS A 306 36.91 14.41 19.68
#